data_AF-A0A2M7WZI2-F1
#
_entry.id   AF-A0A2M7WZI2-F1
#
_cell.length_a   1.000
_cell.length_b   1.000
_cell.length_c   1.000
_cell.angle_alpha   90.00
_cell.angle_beta   90.00
_cell.angle_gamma   90.00
#
_symmetry.space_group_name_H-M   'P 1'
#
loop_
_entity.id
_entity.type
_entity.pdbx_description
1 polymer ?
#
loop_
_entity_poly.entity_id
_entity_poly.type
_entity_poly.pdbx_seq_one_letter_code
_entity_poly.pdbx_strand_id
1 'polypeptide(L)'
;YWLEGPRTLSIDTRTGFISFSTSFNIDAPPISSGTPTDQVAIDSLLSLFRVIQIPTENYNIEAATYSYMTIDKTGLIDSSFQQAGGLVKIVIPYTVLGYEAILPIETFAIVDADGKIVSLSLLLLNIVPTGESVSLISGSSAQSQLKYGGVVLSGNSSTVESMTAQSMYPAYYLSQGDFYNVSTRRTLEPLYIFSDNTVKVGVPARKL
;
A
#
# COMPACT_ATOMS: atom_id res chain seq x y z
N TYR A 1 -9.99 -33.40 6.26
CA TYR A 1 -9.85 -33.23 4.80
C TYR A 1 -9.60 -31.76 4.53
N TRP A 2 -8.44 -31.41 3.96
CA TRP A 2 -8.09 -30.04 3.62
C TRP A 2 -8.85 -29.62 2.34
N LEU A 3 -9.52 -28.48 2.37
CA LEU A 3 -9.98 -27.79 1.16
C LEU A 3 -8.96 -26.67 0.90
N GLU A 4 -7.89 -26.99 0.19
CA GLU A 4 -6.97 -25.96 -0.32
C GLU A 4 -7.69 -25.19 -1.44
N GLY A 5 -7.86 -23.88 -1.25
CA GLY A 5 -8.43 -22.99 -2.26
C GLY A 5 -8.68 -21.58 -1.71
N PRO A 6 -8.64 -20.53 -2.55
CA PRO A 6 -9.05 -19.19 -2.15
C PRO A 6 -10.51 -19.24 -1.69
N ARG A 7 -10.79 -18.80 -0.45
CA ARG A 7 -12.18 -18.72 0.02
C ARG A 7 -12.90 -17.57 -0.67
N THR A 8 -12.17 -16.50 -0.96
CA THR A 8 -12.66 -15.33 -1.68
C THR A 8 -11.58 -14.86 -2.65
N LEU A 9 -11.94 -14.79 -3.93
CA LEU A 9 -11.22 -14.02 -4.95
C LEU A 9 -12.16 -12.94 -5.44
N SER A 10 -11.78 -11.68 -5.26
CA SER A 10 -12.52 -10.53 -5.76
C SER A 10 -11.67 -9.79 -6.79
N ILE A 11 -12.21 -9.64 -7.98
CA ILE A 11 -11.59 -8.86 -9.06
C ILE A 11 -12.61 -7.80 -9.46
N ASP A 12 -12.30 -6.53 -9.19
CA ASP A 12 -13.04 -5.42 -9.78
C ASP A 12 -12.28 -4.94 -11.03
N THR A 13 -12.75 -5.41 -12.18
CA THR A 13 -12.15 -5.10 -13.49
C THR A 13 -12.28 -3.63 -13.87
N ARG A 14 -13.18 -2.86 -13.24
CA ARG A 14 -13.33 -1.43 -13.48
C ARG A 14 -12.20 -0.64 -12.83
N THR A 15 -11.82 -1.05 -11.63
CA THR A 15 -10.77 -0.35 -10.86
C THR A 15 -9.39 -0.97 -11.08
N GLY A 16 -9.31 -2.21 -11.58
CA GLY A 16 -8.07 -2.98 -11.66
C GLY A 16 -7.66 -3.59 -10.30
N PHE A 17 -8.58 -3.58 -9.33
CA PHE A 17 -8.34 -4.08 -7.99
C PHE A 17 -8.53 -5.59 -7.93
N ILE A 18 -7.53 -6.27 -7.40
CA ILE A 18 -7.55 -7.70 -7.10
C ILE A 18 -7.33 -7.85 -5.60
N SER A 19 -8.24 -8.55 -4.94
CA SER A 19 -8.00 -9.05 -3.59
C SER A 19 -8.31 -10.52 -3.51
N PHE A 20 -7.52 -11.23 -2.74
CA PHE A 20 -7.85 -12.58 -2.34
C PHE A 20 -7.59 -12.77 -0.85
N SER A 21 -8.41 -13.61 -0.24
CA SER A 21 -8.18 -14.11 1.10
C SER A 21 -8.43 -15.62 1.12
N THR A 22 -7.47 -16.36 1.65
CA THR A 22 -7.71 -17.73 2.07
C THR A 22 -8.20 -17.68 3.51
N SER A 23 -9.34 -18.29 3.81
CA SER A 23 -9.71 -18.55 5.20
C SER A 23 -9.01 -19.80 5.68
N PHE A 24 -8.54 -19.77 6.92
CA PHE A 24 -8.19 -20.99 7.61
C PHE A 24 -9.42 -21.50 8.37
N ASN A 25 -9.76 -22.78 8.19
CA ASN A 25 -10.33 -23.51 9.31
C ASN A 25 -9.14 -24.01 10.11
N ILE A 26 -8.86 -23.37 11.24
CA ILE A 26 -7.78 -23.76 12.14
C ILE A 26 -8.36 -24.77 13.14
N ASP A 27 -8.31 -26.06 12.81
CA ASP A 27 -8.62 -27.09 13.81
C ASP A 27 -7.52 -27.15 14.89
N ALA A 28 -6.32 -26.60 14.61
CA ALA A 28 -5.28 -26.33 15.59
C ALA A 28 -4.31 -25.25 15.07
N PRO A 29 -3.85 -24.30 15.90
CA PRO A 29 -2.83 -23.34 15.50
C PRO A 29 -1.62 -24.11 14.94
N PRO A 30 -0.95 -23.62 13.88
CA PRO A 30 0.22 -24.29 13.34
C PRO A 30 1.19 -24.60 14.49
N ILE A 31 1.56 -25.88 14.61
CA ILE A 31 2.57 -26.34 15.56
C ILE A 31 3.89 -25.71 15.10
N SER A 32 4.19 -24.53 15.64
CA SER A 32 5.48 -23.80 15.55
C SER A 32 6.32 -24.08 14.30
N SER A 33 5.89 -23.61 13.12
CA SER A 33 6.78 -23.50 11.96
C SER A 33 7.69 -22.26 12.01
N GLY A 34 7.57 -21.44 13.06
CA GLY A 34 8.34 -20.20 13.24
C GLY A 34 7.63 -18.99 12.64
N THR A 35 8.25 -17.81 12.77
CA THR A 35 7.81 -16.59 12.07
C THR A 35 8.55 -16.54 10.72
N PRO A 36 7.86 -16.31 9.59
CA PRO A 36 8.54 -16.17 8.30
C PRO A 36 9.53 -15.00 8.36
N THR A 37 10.67 -15.17 7.68
CA THR A 37 11.62 -14.07 7.54
C THR A 37 11.13 -13.06 6.51
N ASP A 38 11.60 -11.82 6.60
CA ASP A 38 11.29 -10.76 5.63
C ASP A 38 11.67 -11.20 4.20
N GLN A 39 12.78 -11.94 4.05
CA GLN A 39 13.22 -12.50 2.77
C GLN A 39 12.23 -13.52 2.21
N VAL A 40 11.70 -14.43 3.05
CA VAL A 40 10.68 -15.39 2.61
C VAL A 40 9.42 -14.67 2.14
N ALA A 41 9.01 -13.60 2.84
CA ALA A 41 7.86 -12.80 2.44
C ALA A 41 8.07 -12.09 1.08
N ILE A 42 9.24 -11.50 0.87
CA ILE A 42 9.64 -10.89 -0.41
C ILE A 42 9.63 -11.95 -1.53
N ASP A 43 10.34 -13.05 -1.35
CA ASP A 43 10.51 -14.08 -2.38
C ASP A 43 9.17 -14.68 -2.80
N SER A 44 8.26 -14.85 -1.84
CA SER A 44 6.90 -15.34 -2.09
C SER A 44 6.10 -14.36 -2.95
N LEU A 45 6.14 -13.07 -2.62
CA LEU A 45 5.42 -12.03 -3.38
C LEU A 45 6.01 -11.84 -4.78
N LEU A 46 7.33 -11.80 -4.92
CA LEU A 46 8.00 -11.69 -6.23
C LEU A 46 7.77 -12.93 -7.09
N SER A 47 7.75 -14.12 -6.48
CA SER A 47 7.40 -15.36 -7.18
C SER A 47 5.98 -15.30 -7.74
N LEU A 48 5.02 -14.80 -6.95
CA LEU A 48 3.66 -14.55 -7.43
C LEU A 48 3.68 -13.57 -8.60
N PHE A 49 4.31 -12.40 -8.46
CA PHE A 49 4.36 -11.38 -9.52
C PHE A 49 4.91 -11.94 -10.82
N ARG A 50 5.94 -12.79 -10.76
CA ARG A 50 6.48 -13.50 -11.93
C ARG A 50 5.47 -14.45 -12.55
N VAL A 51 4.74 -15.23 -11.75
CA VAL A 51 3.73 -16.21 -12.24
C VAL A 51 2.58 -15.50 -12.95
N ILE A 52 2.09 -14.39 -12.39
CA ILE A 52 0.97 -13.62 -12.97
C ILE A 52 1.43 -12.44 -13.84
N GLN A 53 2.71 -12.41 -14.19
CA GLN A 53 3.32 -11.45 -15.13
C GLN A 53 3.10 -9.98 -14.75
N ILE A 54 3.18 -9.66 -13.46
CA ILE A 54 3.17 -8.28 -12.99
C ILE A 54 4.59 -7.70 -13.13
N PRO A 55 4.74 -6.56 -13.82
CA PRO A 55 6.01 -5.87 -13.90
C PRO A 55 6.44 -5.34 -12.52
N THR A 56 7.66 -5.68 -12.09
CA THR A 56 8.19 -5.33 -10.76
C THR A 56 8.90 -3.97 -10.73
N GLU A 57 9.17 -3.36 -11.88
CA GLU A 57 9.93 -2.10 -11.99
C GLU A 57 9.27 -0.90 -11.32
N ASN A 58 7.95 -0.97 -11.14
CA ASN A 58 7.15 0.05 -10.46
C ASN A 58 6.94 -0.26 -8.97
N TYR A 59 7.68 -1.20 -8.39
CA TYR A 59 7.60 -1.55 -6.97
C TYR A 59 8.95 -1.32 -6.31
N ASN A 60 8.97 -0.48 -5.27
CA ASN A 60 10.18 -0.20 -4.51
C ASN A 60 10.40 -1.25 -3.41
N ILE A 61 11.03 -2.36 -3.78
CA ILE A 61 11.31 -3.49 -2.88
C ILE A 61 12.19 -3.05 -1.69
N GLU A 62 13.14 -2.13 -1.91
CA GLU A 62 14.02 -1.62 -0.85
C GLU A 62 13.28 -0.81 0.22
N ALA A 63 12.12 -0.23 -0.14
CA ALA A 63 11.26 0.52 0.76
C ALA A 63 10.09 -0.32 1.32
N ALA A 64 10.13 -1.66 1.18
CA ALA A 64 9.11 -2.53 1.73
C ALA A 64 9.03 -2.41 3.25
N THR A 65 7.81 -2.41 3.79
CA THR A 65 7.56 -2.41 5.24
C THR A 65 6.94 -3.73 5.68
N TYR A 66 7.23 -4.11 6.92
CA TYR A 66 6.84 -5.40 7.50
C TYR A 66 6.06 -5.21 8.78
N SER A 67 5.01 -6.01 8.96
CA SER A 67 4.26 -6.10 10.20
C SER A 67 3.96 -7.56 10.50
N TYR A 68 4.38 -8.01 11.68
CA TYR A 68 4.15 -9.37 12.14
C TYR A 68 2.73 -9.50 12.68
N MET A 69 2.05 -10.60 12.35
CA MET A 69 0.63 -10.81 12.66
C MET A 69 0.38 -12.24 13.15
N THR A 70 -0.65 -12.42 13.96
CA THR A 70 -1.09 -13.74 14.39
C THR A 70 -2.49 -14.05 13.86
N ILE A 71 -2.96 -15.27 14.10
CA ILE A 71 -4.35 -15.64 13.87
C ILE A 71 -5.01 -15.77 15.24
N ASP A 72 -6.16 -15.12 15.42
CA ASP A 72 -6.92 -15.19 16.65
C ASP A 72 -7.62 -16.55 16.83
N LYS A 73 -8.29 -16.71 17.97
CA LYS A 73 -9.04 -17.93 18.31
C LYS A 73 -10.24 -18.20 17.38
N THR A 74 -10.64 -17.24 16.56
CA THR A 74 -11.73 -17.36 15.58
C THR A 74 -11.23 -17.72 14.18
N GLY A 75 -9.92 -17.79 13.97
CA GLY A 75 -9.31 -18.03 12.67
C GLY A 75 -9.16 -16.76 11.82
N LEU A 76 -9.32 -15.58 12.42
CA LEU A 76 -9.15 -14.28 11.76
C LEU A 76 -7.76 -13.70 12.03
N ILE A 77 -7.22 -12.98 11.05
CA ILE A 77 -5.92 -12.32 11.19
C ILE A 77 -6.03 -11.20 12.22
N ASP A 78 -5.22 -11.27 13.27
CA ASP A 78 -5.12 -10.28 14.32
C ASP A 78 -3.83 -9.47 14.17
N SER A 79 -4.00 -8.18 13.87
CA SER A 79 -2.94 -7.20 13.68
C SER A 79 -2.50 -6.50 14.96
N SER A 80 -3.12 -6.79 16.11
CA SER A 80 -2.78 -6.16 17.39
C SER A 80 -1.56 -6.79 18.07
N PHE A 81 -1.13 -7.96 17.60
CA PHE A 81 0.00 -8.71 18.13
C PHE A 81 1.32 -8.22 17.52
N GLN A 82 2.21 -7.62 18.34
CA GLN A 82 3.51 -7.10 17.91
C GLN A 82 4.70 -8.06 18.10
N GLN A 83 4.47 -9.32 18.51
CA GLN A 83 5.53 -10.32 18.71
C GLN A 83 5.32 -11.54 17.81
N ALA A 84 6.42 -12.03 17.22
CA ALA A 84 6.62 -13.31 16.53
C ALA A 84 5.32 -14.05 16.18
N GLY A 85 4.55 -13.44 15.28
CA GLY A 85 3.34 -14.04 14.75
C GLY A 85 3.69 -15.13 13.73
N GLY A 86 2.78 -16.08 13.51
CA GLY A 86 2.95 -17.08 12.44
C GLY A 86 2.86 -16.48 11.03
N LEU A 87 2.58 -15.18 10.91
CA LEU A 87 2.38 -14.46 9.67
C LEU A 87 3.21 -13.17 9.60
N VAL A 88 3.60 -12.78 8.40
CA VAL A 88 4.20 -11.48 8.06
C VAL A 88 3.35 -10.81 6.99
N LYS A 89 2.90 -9.58 7.25
CA LYS A 89 2.39 -8.67 6.22
C LYS A 89 3.56 -7.88 5.65
N ILE A 90 3.74 -7.98 4.34
CA ILE A 90 4.66 -7.16 3.55
C ILE A 90 3.85 -6.15 2.73
N VAL A 91 4.24 -4.89 2.80
CA VAL A 91 3.70 -3.79 1.97
C VAL A 91 4.83 -3.27 1.10
N ILE A 92 4.64 -3.25 -0.22
CA ILE A 92 5.64 -2.71 -1.16
C ILE A 92 5.10 -1.43 -1.80
N PRO A 93 5.75 -0.27 -1.59
CA PRO A 93 5.33 0.97 -2.22
C PRO A 93 5.38 0.88 -3.74
N TYR A 94 4.34 1.42 -4.39
CA TYR A 94 4.33 1.58 -5.84
C TYR A 94 5.04 2.88 -6.23
N THR A 95 5.76 2.87 -7.34
CA THR A 95 6.46 4.04 -7.88
C THR A 95 6.05 4.32 -9.32
N VAL A 96 6.07 5.61 -9.67
CA VAL A 96 5.78 6.10 -11.01
C VAL A 96 6.90 7.06 -11.37
N LEU A 97 7.65 6.73 -12.42
CA LEU A 97 8.81 7.53 -12.86
C LEU A 97 9.82 7.80 -11.72
N GLY A 98 10.00 6.82 -10.82
CA GLY A 98 10.91 6.92 -9.66
C GLY A 98 10.34 7.66 -8.44
N TYR A 99 9.12 8.17 -8.50
CA TYR A 99 8.45 8.83 -7.37
C TYR A 99 7.42 7.91 -6.72
N GLU A 100 7.25 8.00 -5.39
CA GLU A 100 6.21 7.27 -4.66
C GLU A 100 4.82 7.57 -5.25
N ALA A 101 3.99 6.54 -5.41
CA ALA A 101 2.59 6.68 -5.76
C ALA A 101 1.73 6.29 -4.55
N ILE A 102 1.02 7.28 -4.00
CA ILE A 102 0.08 7.11 -2.92
C ILE A 102 -1.27 6.74 -3.50
N LEU A 103 -1.66 5.49 -3.26
CA LEU A 103 -2.83 4.87 -3.85
C LEU A 103 -3.91 4.71 -2.78
N PRO A 104 -5.20 4.71 -3.18
CA PRO A 104 -6.32 4.55 -2.25
C PRO A 104 -6.43 3.13 -1.68
N ILE A 105 -5.69 2.19 -2.26
CA ILE A 105 -5.59 0.80 -1.86
C ILE A 105 -4.12 0.48 -1.63
N GLU A 106 -3.84 -0.07 -0.46
CA GLU A 106 -2.51 -0.58 -0.12
C GLU A 106 -2.27 -1.92 -0.83
N THR A 107 -1.16 -2.02 -1.56
CA THR A 107 -0.68 -3.30 -2.09
C THR A 107 0.09 -4.02 -1.00
N PHE A 108 -0.41 -5.17 -0.56
CA PHE A 108 0.23 -5.98 0.46
C PHE A 108 0.02 -7.47 0.21
N ALA A 109 0.93 -8.29 0.76
CA ALA A 109 0.75 -9.71 0.91
C ALA A 109 0.91 -10.11 2.37
N ILE A 110 0.17 -11.11 2.82
CA ILE A 110 0.36 -11.75 4.13
C ILE A 110 0.85 -13.16 3.85
N VAL A 111 1.99 -13.51 4.44
CA VAL A 111 2.75 -14.73 4.17
C VAL A 111 2.91 -15.51 5.48
N ASP A 112 2.75 -16.83 5.42
CA ASP A 112 3.02 -17.73 6.55
C ASP A 112 4.48 -18.22 6.59
N ALA A 113 4.82 -18.97 7.64
CA ALA A 113 6.17 -19.50 7.84
C ALA A 113 6.68 -20.39 6.69
N ASP A 114 5.79 -21.01 5.91
CA ASP A 114 6.12 -21.89 4.79
C ASP A 114 6.25 -21.09 3.47
N GLY A 115 6.10 -19.76 3.50
CA GLY A 115 6.10 -18.93 2.30
C GLY A 115 4.79 -18.94 1.52
N LYS A 116 3.70 -19.45 2.10
CA LYS A 116 2.39 -19.41 1.43
C LYS A 116 1.78 -18.03 1.61
N ILE A 117 1.26 -17.46 0.51
CA ILE A 117 0.50 -16.21 0.57
C ILE A 117 -0.94 -16.53 0.98
N VAL A 118 -1.35 -16.02 2.14
CA VAL A 118 -2.63 -16.32 2.79
C VAL A 118 -3.64 -15.19 2.63
N SER A 119 -3.15 -13.99 2.31
CA SER A 119 -3.96 -12.83 1.93
C SER A 119 -3.17 -11.94 1.00
N LEU A 120 -3.85 -11.32 0.04
CA LEU A 120 -3.26 -10.36 -0.89
C LEU A 120 -4.25 -9.25 -1.18
N SER A 121 -3.75 -8.03 -1.17
CA SER A 121 -4.37 -6.86 -1.77
C SER A 121 -3.43 -6.34 -2.84
N LEU A 122 -3.91 -6.20 -4.06
CA LEU A 122 -3.08 -5.77 -5.18
C LEU A 122 -3.89 -4.85 -6.09
N LEU A 123 -3.30 -3.71 -6.42
CA LEU A 123 -3.85 -2.83 -7.45
C LEU A 123 -3.01 -2.96 -8.72
N LEU A 124 -3.62 -3.50 -9.78
CA LEU A 124 -3.00 -3.56 -11.10
C LEU A 124 -3.21 -2.24 -11.82
N LEU A 125 -2.12 -1.50 -12.02
CA LEU A 125 -2.13 -0.20 -12.68
C LEU A 125 -1.51 -0.29 -14.06
N ASN A 126 -2.25 0.17 -15.08
CA ASN A 126 -1.71 0.45 -16.39
C ASN A 126 -1.59 1.98 -16.55
N ILE A 127 -0.42 2.51 -16.19
CA ILE A 127 -0.18 3.95 -16.16
C ILE A 127 0.38 4.39 -17.50
N VAL A 128 -0.26 5.38 -18.10
CA VAL A 128 0.17 5.98 -19.37
C VAL A 128 0.45 7.46 -19.14
N PRO A 129 1.59 8.00 -19.62
CA PRO A 129 1.84 9.44 -19.56
C PRO A 129 0.72 10.22 -20.27
N THR A 130 0.23 11.29 -19.64
CA THR A 130 -0.82 12.14 -20.23
C THR A 130 -0.30 12.95 -21.43
N GLY A 131 1.02 13.13 -21.54
CA GLY A 131 1.66 14.03 -22.50
C GLY A 131 1.59 15.52 -22.09
N GLU A 132 0.90 15.82 -21.00
CA GLU A 132 0.77 17.18 -20.47
C GLU A 132 1.93 17.49 -19.51
N SER A 133 2.52 18.67 -19.66
CA SER A 133 3.47 19.20 -18.68
C SER A 133 2.75 20.04 -17.65
N VAL A 134 2.96 19.74 -16.38
CA VAL A 134 2.38 20.47 -15.25
C VAL A 134 3.45 21.37 -14.65
N SER A 135 3.16 22.67 -14.53
CA SER A 135 4.04 23.58 -13.79
C SER A 135 3.93 23.31 -12.30
N LEU A 136 5.03 22.87 -11.70
CA LEU A 136 5.10 22.59 -10.26
C LEU A 136 5.50 23.85 -9.51
N ILE A 137 4.83 24.10 -8.38
CA ILE A 137 5.26 25.11 -7.41
C ILE A 137 6.55 24.65 -6.71
N SER A 138 7.31 25.58 -6.10
CA SER A 138 8.44 25.18 -5.26
C SER A 138 7.98 24.47 -3.99
N GLY A 139 8.83 23.62 -3.41
CA GLY A 139 8.54 22.97 -2.12
C GLY A 139 8.24 23.97 -0.99
N SER A 140 8.94 25.12 -0.95
CA SER A 140 8.64 26.22 -0.01
C SER A 140 7.26 26.84 -0.25
N SER A 141 6.83 26.96 -1.51
CA SER A 141 5.49 27.43 -1.87
C SER A 141 4.44 26.40 -1.45
N ALA A 142 4.68 25.12 -1.66
CA ALA A 142 3.81 24.04 -1.20
C ALA A 142 3.70 24.02 0.34
N GLN A 143 4.81 24.21 1.05
CA GLN A 143 4.80 24.30 2.52
C GLN A 143 3.94 25.47 3.00
N SER A 144 4.03 26.62 2.32
CA SER A 144 3.19 27.78 2.63
C SER A 144 1.69 27.54 2.41
N GLN A 145 1.33 26.52 1.62
CA GLN A 145 -0.07 26.14 1.38
C GLN A 145 -0.65 25.21 2.43
N LEU A 146 0.16 24.60 3.32
CA LEU A 146 -0.35 23.77 4.44
C LEU A 146 -1.36 24.52 5.33
N LYS A 147 -1.22 25.85 5.43
CA LYS A 147 -2.16 26.72 6.16
C LYS A 147 -3.55 26.82 5.54
N TYR A 148 -3.70 26.44 4.28
CA TYR A 148 -4.98 26.37 3.57
C TYR A 148 -5.57 24.96 3.57
N GLY A 149 -4.87 24.01 4.21
CA GLY A 149 -5.23 22.60 4.25
C GLY A 149 -4.31 21.73 3.40
N GLY A 150 -4.62 20.44 3.41
CA GLY A 150 -3.91 19.40 2.68
C GLY A 150 -4.61 18.07 2.84
N VAL A 151 -4.21 17.07 2.06
CA VAL A 151 -4.72 15.71 2.18
C VAL A 151 -3.96 15.01 3.31
N VAL A 152 -4.63 14.72 4.42
CA VAL A 152 -4.04 13.92 5.50
C VAL A 152 -3.97 12.47 5.06
N LEU A 153 -2.76 11.94 4.90
CA LEU A 153 -2.49 10.59 4.42
C LEU A 153 -2.35 9.60 5.58
N SER A 154 -1.83 10.07 6.72
CA SER A 154 -1.79 9.31 7.97
C SER A 154 -1.70 10.26 9.16
N GLY A 155 -2.27 9.87 10.30
CA GLY A 155 -2.27 10.66 11.53
C GLY A 155 -3.57 11.44 11.77
N ASN A 156 -3.53 12.44 12.65
CA ASN A 156 -4.69 13.26 13.01
C ASN A 156 -4.68 14.60 12.26
N SER A 157 -5.85 15.06 11.79
CA SER A 157 -6.02 16.29 11.01
C SER A 157 -5.83 17.57 11.81
N SER A 158 -5.87 17.52 13.14
CA SER A 158 -5.80 18.71 14.01
C SER A 158 -4.45 19.43 14.02
N THR A 159 -3.42 18.89 13.36
CA THR A 159 -2.04 19.43 13.37
C THR A 159 -1.53 19.90 12.01
N VAL A 160 -2.35 19.84 10.95
CA VAL A 160 -1.93 20.12 9.57
C VAL A 160 -1.40 21.55 9.41
N GLU A 161 -2.13 22.54 9.92
CA GLU A 161 -1.79 23.96 9.74
C GLU A 161 -0.51 24.38 10.50
N SER A 162 -0.19 23.68 11.59
CA SER A 162 0.99 23.93 12.43
C SER A 162 2.15 22.98 12.16
N MET A 163 2.06 22.15 11.12
CA MET A 163 3.03 21.09 10.88
C MET A 163 4.41 21.67 10.53
N THR A 164 5.43 21.25 11.27
CA THR A 164 6.83 21.46 10.91
C THR A 164 7.37 20.14 10.37
N ALA A 165 7.31 19.96 9.05
CA ALA A 165 7.73 18.73 8.41
C ALA A 165 9.23 18.47 8.61
N GLN A 166 9.58 17.24 8.96
CA GLN A 166 10.97 16.79 9.06
C GLN A 166 11.49 16.33 7.70
N SER A 167 10.60 15.86 6.83
CA SER A 167 10.93 15.51 5.45
C SER A 167 9.93 16.09 4.47
N MET A 168 10.42 16.39 3.26
CA MET A 168 9.62 16.87 2.15
C MET A 168 10.08 16.18 0.87
N TYR A 169 9.17 15.57 0.13
CA TYR A 169 9.49 14.90 -1.13
C TYR A 169 8.30 14.90 -2.09
N PRO A 170 8.54 14.88 -3.41
CA PRO A 170 7.48 14.77 -4.41
C PRO A 170 6.92 13.35 -4.50
N ALA A 171 5.62 13.23 -4.76
CA ALA A 171 4.91 11.98 -4.97
C ALA A 171 3.78 12.15 -5.98
N TYR A 172 3.20 11.04 -6.42
CA TYR A 172 1.93 10.99 -7.13
C TYR A 172 0.82 10.54 -6.18
N TYR A 173 -0.39 11.03 -6.39
CA TYR A 173 -1.55 10.67 -5.59
C TYR A 173 -2.75 10.37 -6.47
N LEU A 174 -3.45 9.28 -6.14
CA LEU A 174 -4.78 9.01 -6.69
C LEU A 174 -5.80 9.16 -5.57
N SER A 175 -6.69 10.15 -5.68
CA SER A 175 -7.72 10.36 -4.68
C SER A 175 -8.70 9.18 -4.63
N GLN A 176 -9.29 8.92 -3.46
CA GLN A 176 -10.33 7.89 -3.34
C GLN A 176 -11.53 8.19 -4.24
N GLY A 177 -11.92 9.48 -4.37
CA GLY A 177 -13.01 9.89 -5.24
C GLY A 177 -12.74 9.57 -6.70
N ASP A 178 -11.55 9.88 -7.19
CA ASP A 178 -11.16 9.60 -8.57
C ASP A 178 -11.01 8.10 -8.84
N PHE A 179 -10.55 7.34 -7.85
CA PHE A 179 -10.40 5.89 -7.99
C PHE A 179 -11.71 5.17 -8.32
N TYR A 180 -12.81 5.58 -7.68
CA TYR A 180 -14.14 5.02 -7.92
C TYR A 180 -14.90 5.71 -9.06
N ASN A 181 -14.34 6.76 -9.66
CA ASN A 181 -14.93 7.41 -10.83
C ASN A 181 -14.58 6.66 -12.13
N VAL A 182 -15.38 5.63 -12.43
CA VAL A 182 -15.19 4.75 -13.60
C VAL A 182 -15.50 5.45 -14.94
N SER A 183 -16.13 6.63 -14.90
CA SER A 183 -16.60 7.35 -16.10
C SER A 183 -15.53 8.21 -16.78
N THR A 184 -14.42 8.49 -16.09
CA THR A 184 -13.34 9.36 -16.58
C THR A 184 -11.97 8.69 -16.50
N ARG A 185 -11.01 9.19 -17.28
CA ARG A 185 -9.61 8.84 -17.09
C ARG A 185 -9.20 9.24 -15.66
N ARG A 186 -8.61 8.29 -14.94
CA ARG A 186 -8.05 8.51 -13.59
C ARG A 186 -6.68 9.14 -13.75
N THR A 187 -6.48 10.31 -13.16
CA THR A 187 -5.22 11.05 -13.26
C THR A 187 -4.50 10.98 -11.93
N LEU A 188 -3.23 10.58 -11.96
CA LEU A 188 -2.35 10.72 -10.81
C LEU A 188 -1.93 12.18 -10.67
N GLU A 189 -2.28 12.79 -9.54
CA GLU A 189 -1.94 14.18 -9.26
C GLU A 189 -0.56 14.28 -8.60
N PRO A 190 0.31 15.19 -9.05
CA PRO A 190 1.57 15.43 -8.36
C PRO A 190 1.33 16.16 -7.04
N LEU A 191 1.89 15.63 -5.96
CA LEU A 191 1.87 16.22 -4.62
C LEU A 191 3.29 16.45 -4.10
N TYR A 192 3.41 17.38 -3.14
CA TYR A 192 4.49 17.39 -2.16
C TYR A 192 4.01 16.74 -0.88
N ILE A 193 4.75 15.75 -0.40
CA ILE A 193 4.50 15.08 0.87
C ILE A 193 5.34 15.73 1.94
N PHE A 194 4.66 16.19 2.98
CA PHE A 194 5.24 16.69 4.22
C PHE A 194 5.01 15.64 5.29
N SER A 195 6.09 15.16 5.91
CA SER A 195 5.98 14.15 6.96
C SER A 195 6.82 14.51 8.20
N ASP A 196 6.30 14.10 9.34
CA ASP A 196 7.04 13.94 10.59
C ASP A 196 6.79 12.53 11.15
N ASN A 197 7.23 12.27 12.38
CA ASN A 197 7.07 10.96 13.03
C ASN A 197 5.61 10.56 13.32
N THR A 198 4.65 11.47 13.16
CA THR A 198 3.27 11.31 13.61
C THR A 198 2.23 11.54 12.51
N VAL A 199 2.54 12.36 11.50
CA VAL A 199 1.61 12.78 10.45
C VAL A 199 2.29 12.79 9.09
N LYS A 200 1.53 12.41 8.05
CA LYS A 200 1.86 12.64 6.65
C LYS A 200 0.76 13.46 5.99
N VAL A 201 1.12 14.58 5.37
CA VAL A 201 0.20 15.46 4.64
C VAL A 201 0.69 15.63 3.21
N GLY A 202 -0.21 15.43 2.24
CA GLY A 202 0.02 15.76 0.84
C GLY A 202 -0.55 17.13 0.49
N VAL A 203 0.25 17.97 -0.15
CA VAL A 203 -0.19 19.26 -0.70
C VAL A 203 -0.07 19.20 -2.23
N PRO A 204 -1.11 19.61 -2.99
CA PRO A 204 -1.03 19.69 -4.44
C PRO A 204 0.20 20.46 -4.89
N ALA A 205 0.96 19.89 -5.83
CA ALA A 205 2.12 20.57 -6.41
C ALA A 205 1.73 21.67 -7.41
N ARG A 206 0.44 21.95 -7.55
CA ARG A 206 -0.11 23.06 -8.33
C ARG A 206 -0.52 24.19 -7.38
N LYS A 207 -0.51 25.42 -7.88
CA LYS A 207 -0.99 26.56 -7.11
C LYS A 207 -2.51 26.43 -6.93
N LEU A 208 -2.96 26.32 -5.67
CA LEU A 208 -4.36 26.46 -5.27
C LEU A 208 -4.85 27.90 -5.46
#